data_AF-A0A961K6F5-F1
#
_entry.id   AF-A0A961K6F5-F1
#
_cell.length_a   1.000
_cell.length_b   1.000
_cell.length_c   1.000
_cell.angle_alpha   90.00
_cell.angle_beta   90.00
_cell.angle_gamma   90.00
#
_symmetry.space_group_name_H-M   'P 1'
#
loop_
_entity.id
_entity.type
_entity.pdbx_description
1 polymer ?
#
loop_
_entity_poly.entity_id
_entity_poly.type
_entity_poly.pdbx_seq_one_letter_code
_entity_poly.pdbx_strand_id
1 'polypeptide(L)'
;MKSILPILTVVAAIVVAWYIAAVPMNAQWARDQAARADITLSTKELIADTWSQERPRLPAPHQVVAELWGSTGALALEGKAFSRRSLITHAWYTLSATLLGFVIGTAAGVLLAVGIIYNRAMDMAVMPWAIASQTIPI
;
A
#
# COMPACT_ATOMS: atom_id res chain seq x y z
N MET A 1 7.27 -28.26 -9.80
CA MET A 1 6.88 -27.64 -11.10
C MET A 1 5.39 -27.79 -11.45
N LYS A 2 4.62 -28.75 -10.90
CA LYS A 2 3.19 -28.94 -11.23
C LYS A 2 2.27 -27.75 -10.91
N SER A 3 2.71 -26.83 -10.04
CA SER A 3 1.93 -25.65 -9.61
C SER A 3 2.21 -24.37 -10.39
N ILE A 4 3.25 -24.31 -11.24
CA ILE A 4 3.63 -23.08 -11.93
C ILE A 4 2.53 -22.61 -12.87
N LEU A 5 1.93 -23.53 -13.63
CA LEU A 5 0.83 -23.22 -14.53
C LEU A 5 -0.39 -22.64 -13.78
N PRO A 6 -0.94 -23.30 -12.73
CA PRO A 6 -2.00 -22.71 -11.90
C PRO A 6 -1.67 -21.32 -11.35
N ILE A 7 -0.44 -21.12 -10.84
CA ILE A 7 -0.02 -19.83 -10.28
C ILE A 7 -0.05 -18.74 -11.36
N LEU A 8 0.54 -18.99 -12.52
CA LEU A 8 0.55 -18.03 -13.62
C LEU A 8 -0.85 -17.74 -14.14
N THR A 9 -1.73 -18.74 -14.20
CA THR A 9 -3.14 -18.55 -14.59
C THR A 9 -3.86 -17.61 -13.62
N VAL A 10 -3.71 -17.82 -12.31
CA VAL A 10 -4.33 -16.95 -11.30
C VAL A 10 -3.77 -15.53 -11.37
N VAL A 11 -2.44 -15.39 -11.46
CA VAL A 11 -1.80 -14.08 -11.59
C VAL A 11 -2.27 -13.35 -12.85
N ALA A 12 -2.32 -14.04 -13.99
CA ALA A 12 -2.81 -13.47 -15.24
C ALA A 12 -4.29 -13.03 -15.11
N ALA A 13 -5.13 -13.86 -14.48
CA ALA A 13 -6.54 -13.52 -14.24
C ALA A 13 -6.68 -12.26 -13.37
N ILE A 14 -5.87 -12.12 -12.31
CA ILE A 14 -5.86 -10.94 -11.45
C ILE A 14 -5.41 -9.69 -12.23
N VAL A 15 -4.36 -9.79 -13.04
CA VAL A 15 -3.86 -8.67 -13.85
C VAL A 15 -4.90 -8.23 -14.89
N VAL A 16 -5.59 -9.18 -15.54
CA VAL A 16 -6.67 -8.87 -16.48
C VAL A 16 -7.83 -8.18 -15.76
N ALA A 17 -8.27 -8.71 -14.62
CA ALA A 17 -9.32 -8.10 -13.81
C ALA A 17 -8.94 -6.67 -13.39
N TRP A 18 -7.67 -6.43 -13.05
CA TRP A 18 -7.18 -5.10 -12.69
C TRP A 18 -7.19 -4.13 -13.88
N TYR A 19 -6.73 -4.53 -15.07
CA TYR A 19 -6.82 -3.70 -16.28
C TYR A 19 -8.27 -3.31 -16.60
N ILE A 20 -9.20 -4.25 -16.47
CA ILE A 20 -10.63 -4.01 -16.70
C ILE A 20 -11.18 -3.05 -15.65
N ALA A 21 -10.84 -3.22 -14.37
CA ALA A 21 -11.31 -2.36 -13.28
C ALA A 21 -10.80 -0.91 -13.38
N ALA A 22 -9.60 -0.70 -13.91
CA ALA A 22 -9.04 0.63 -14.11
C ALA A 22 -9.90 1.51 -15.05
N VAL A 23 -10.57 0.91 -16.03
CA VAL A 23 -11.41 1.66 -17.00
C VAL A 23 -12.57 2.39 -16.32
N PRO A 24 -13.57 1.72 -15.69
CA PRO A 24 -14.70 2.43 -15.09
C PRO A 24 -14.29 3.34 -13.93
N MET A 25 -13.24 2.97 -13.18
CA MET A 25 -12.77 3.77 -12.04
C MET A 25 -12.12 5.09 -12.47
N ASN A 26 -11.49 5.14 -13.64
CA ASN A 26 -10.84 6.33 -14.17
C ASN A 26 -11.68 7.05 -15.26
N ALA A 27 -12.73 6.42 -15.78
CA ALA A 27 -13.49 6.91 -16.93
C ALA A 27 -14.22 8.24 -16.67
N GLN A 28 -14.63 8.52 -15.43
CA GLN A 28 -15.30 9.79 -15.11
C GLN A 28 -14.40 10.99 -15.44
N TRP A 29 -13.13 10.94 -15.02
CA TRP A 29 -12.19 12.02 -15.30
C TRP A 29 -11.92 12.19 -16.79
N ALA A 30 -11.78 11.08 -17.53
CA ALA A 30 -11.58 11.12 -18.99
C ALA A 30 -12.79 11.75 -19.71
N ARG A 31 -14.02 11.41 -19.30
CA ARG A 31 -15.24 12.04 -19.85
C ARG A 31 -15.34 13.52 -19.51
N ASP A 32 -15.04 13.90 -18.27
CA ASP A 32 -15.07 15.29 -17.84
C ASP A 32 -14.04 16.15 -18.61
N GLN A 33 -12.86 15.59 -18.89
CA GLN A 33 -11.83 16.26 -19.67
C GLN A 33 -12.22 16.43 -21.14
N ALA A 34 -12.82 15.39 -21.74
CA ALA A 34 -13.31 15.44 -23.11
C ALA A 34 -14.49 16.41 -23.28
N ALA A 35 -15.42 16.43 -22.33
CA ALA A 35 -16.54 17.38 -22.32
C ALA A 35 -16.07 18.83 -22.25
N ARG A 36 -15.00 19.13 -21.50
CA ARG A 36 -14.39 20.47 -21.46
C ARG A 36 -13.69 20.85 -22.77
N ALA A 37 -13.24 19.87 -23.54
CA ALA A 37 -12.58 20.07 -24.83
C ALA A 37 -13.56 20.01 -26.02
N ASP A 38 -14.85 19.81 -25.76
CA ASP A 38 -15.90 19.59 -26.77
C ASP A 38 -15.60 18.40 -27.71
N ILE A 39 -14.94 17.36 -27.15
CA ILE A 39 -14.57 16.13 -27.86
C ILE A 39 -15.50 15.00 -27.41
N THR A 40 -15.98 14.21 -28.36
CA THR A 40 -16.71 12.96 -28.08
C THR A 40 -15.73 11.78 -28.13
N LEU A 41 -15.49 11.15 -27.00
CA LEU A 41 -14.61 9.98 -26.93
C LEU A 41 -15.35 8.73 -27.43
N SER A 42 -14.75 8.02 -28.38
CA SER A 42 -15.13 6.64 -28.68
C SER A 42 -14.77 5.71 -27.52
N THR A 43 -15.35 4.51 -27.49
CA THR A 43 -15.04 3.51 -26.45
C THR A 43 -13.55 3.14 -26.41
N LYS A 44 -12.88 3.12 -27.57
CA LYS A 44 -11.45 2.79 -27.66
C LYS A 44 -10.58 3.91 -27.10
N GLU A 45 -10.90 5.16 -27.43
CA GLU A 45 -10.19 6.35 -26.92
C GLU A 45 -10.40 6.48 -25.42
N LEU A 46 -11.63 6.26 -24.92
CA LEU A 46 -11.90 6.26 -23.49
C LEU A 46 -11.02 5.24 -22.74
N ILE A 47 -10.90 4.02 -23.25
CA ILE A 47 -10.05 2.99 -22.63
C ILE A 47 -8.58 3.43 -22.65
N ALA A 48 -8.09 3.88 -23.80
CA ALA A 48 -6.70 4.34 -23.93
C ALA A 48 -6.38 5.50 -22.97
N ASP A 49 -7.28 6.48 -22.86
CA ASP A 49 -7.14 7.61 -21.95
C ASP A 49 -7.17 7.16 -20.49
N THR A 50 -8.03 6.21 -20.12
CA THR A 50 -8.10 5.72 -18.73
C THR A 50 -6.85 4.99 -18.24
N TRP A 51 -6.07 4.43 -19.16
CA TRP A 51 -4.83 3.73 -18.86
C TRP A 51 -3.59 4.61 -18.93
N SER A 52 -3.70 5.84 -19.46
CA SER A 52 -2.57 6.76 -19.67
C SER A 52 -2.63 8.03 -18.81
N GLN A 53 -3.62 8.15 -17.91
CA GLN A 53 -3.75 9.33 -17.04
C GLN A 53 -2.52 9.51 -16.16
N GLU A 54 -2.09 10.75 -15.94
CA GLU A 54 -0.96 11.07 -15.03
C GLU A 54 -1.32 10.83 -13.56
N ARG A 55 -2.59 11.04 -13.18
CA ARG A 55 -3.08 10.89 -11.80
C ARG A 55 -4.37 10.08 -11.76
N PRO A 56 -4.33 8.79 -12.13
CA PRO A 56 -5.50 7.93 -12.14
C PRO A 56 -5.97 7.65 -10.71
N ARG A 57 -7.27 7.42 -10.53
CA ARG A 57 -7.82 6.95 -9.25
C ARG A 57 -7.36 5.53 -8.95
N LEU A 58 -7.40 4.66 -9.96
CA LEU A 58 -6.81 3.33 -9.94
C LEU A 58 -5.73 3.24 -11.02
N PRO A 59 -4.43 3.27 -10.66
CA PRO A 59 -3.36 3.12 -11.65
C PRO A 59 -3.40 1.74 -12.30
N ALA A 60 -3.19 1.70 -13.62
CA ALA A 60 -3.11 0.46 -14.36
C ALA A 60 -1.81 -0.30 -13.98
N PRO A 61 -1.77 -1.64 -14.14
CA PRO A 61 -0.63 -2.45 -13.71
C PRO A 61 0.73 -1.94 -14.23
N HIS A 62 0.80 -1.54 -15.50
CA HIS A 62 2.04 -1.04 -16.10
C HIS A 62 2.48 0.32 -15.50
N GLN A 63 1.52 1.19 -15.12
CA GLN A 63 1.83 2.46 -14.47
C GLN A 63 2.43 2.24 -13.09
N VAL A 64 1.91 1.26 -12.34
CA VAL A 64 2.48 0.88 -11.03
C VAL A 64 3.90 0.35 -11.19
N VAL A 65 4.14 -0.53 -12.17
CA VAL A 65 5.49 -1.06 -12.43
C VAL A 65 6.46 0.06 -12.83
N ALA A 66 6.03 0.96 -13.72
CA ALA A 66 6.83 2.10 -14.15
C ALA A 66 7.18 3.03 -12.98
N GLU A 67 6.20 3.35 -12.13
CA GLU A 67 6.40 4.21 -10.97
C GLU A 67 7.29 3.55 -9.91
N LEU A 68 7.09 2.26 -9.61
CA LEU A 68 7.94 1.51 -8.69
C LEU A 68 9.39 1.49 -9.16
N TRP A 69 9.62 1.24 -10.46
CA TRP A 69 10.96 1.26 -11.02
C TRP A 69 11.58 2.66 -11.01
N GLY A 70 10.82 3.68 -11.44
CA GLY A 70 11.27 5.07 -11.50
C GLY A 70 11.66 5.60 -10.11
N SER A 71 10.82 5.37 -9.11
CA SER A 71 11.00 5.85 -7.74
C SER A 71 11.95 4.98 -6.89
N THR A 72 12.37 3.81 -7.38
CA THR A 72 13.26 2.89 -6.65
C THR A 72 14.52 2.61 -7.46
N GLY A 73 14.41 1.80 -8.51
CA GLY A 73 15.55 1.30 -9.29
C GLY A 73 16.27 2.40 -10.05
N ALA A 74 15.55 3.24 -10.79
CA ALA A 74 16.15 4.33 -11.56
C ALA A 74 16.86 5.34 -10.65
N LEU A 75 16.21 5.79 -9.56
CA LEU A 75 16.83 6.67 -8.58
C LEU A 75 18.02 6.02 -7.87
N ALA A 76 17.99 4.71 -7.62
CA ALA A 76 19.13 4.01 -7.03
C ALA A 76 20.34 3.99 -7.97
N LEU A 77 20.13 3.73 -9.27
CA LEU A 77 21.18 3.76 -10.29
C LEU A 77 21.76 5.16 -10.49
N GLU A 78 20.94 6.20 -10.32
CA GLU A 78 21.40 7.61 -10.33
C GLU A 78 22.16 8.03 -9.05
N GLY A 79 22.33 7.13 -8.07
CA GLY A 79 22.94 7.44 -6.78
C GLY A 79 22.05 8.27 -5.84
N LYS A 80 20.76 8.41 -6.16
CA LYS A 80 19.74 9.16 -5.40
C LYS A 80 18.78 8.24 -4.63
N ALA A 81 19.24 7.03 -4.29
CA ALA A 81 18.45 6.00 -3.60
C ALA A 81 17.77 6.52 -2.32
N PHE A 82 18.41 7.41 -1.56
CA PHE A 82 17.89 7.98 -0.32
C PHE A 82 17.38 9.44 -0.46
N SER A 83 17.03 9.85 -1.67
CA SER A 83 16.45 11.17 -1.90
C SER A 83 15.00 11.26 -1.38
N ARG A 84 14.48 12.48 -1.22
CA ARG A 84 13.07 12.74 -0.84
C ARG A 84 12.05 12.25 -1.87
N ARG A 85 12.47 11.89 -3.09
CA ARG A 85 11.60 11.34 -4.15
C ARG A 85 11.60 9.82 -4.19
N SER A 86 12.49 9.16 -3.45
CA SER A 86 12.65 7.71 -3.50
C SER A 86 11.66 6.99 -2.59
N LEU A 87 11.09 5.88 -3.08
CA LEU A 87 10.29 4.98 -2.26
C LEU A 87 11.11 4.26 -1.19
N ILE A 88 12.41 4.04 -1.42
CA ILE A 88 13.31 3.40 -0.45
C ILE A 88 13.36 4.23 0.83
N THR A 89 13.47 5.56 0.70
CA THR A 89 13.48 6.49 1.83
C THR A 89 12.20 6.41 2.66
N HIS A 90 11.04 6.39 1.99
CA HIS A 90 9.74 6.33 2.66
C HIS A 90 9.51 4.97 3.33
N ALA A 91 9.85 3.88 2.64
CA ALA A 91 9.80 2.55 3.21
C ALA A 91 10.70 2.44 4.45
N TRP A 92 11.89 3.04 4.41
CA TRP A 92 12.79 3.09 5.56
C TRP A 92 12.20 3.86 6.74
N TYR A 93 11.56 5.01 6.52
CA TYR A 93 10.90 5.75 7.60
C TYR A 93 9.77 4.94 8.25
N THR A 94 8.92 4.30 7.47
CA THR A 94 7.87 3.43 8.01
C THR A 94 8.46 2.25 8.77
N LEU A 95 9.43 1.55 8.17
CA LEU A 95 10.07 0.39 8.78
C LEU A 95 10.77 0.75 10.09
N SER A 96 11.56 1.83 10.09
CA SER A 96 12.28 2.27 11.29
C SER A 96 11.34 2.67 12.42
N ALA A 97 10.24 3.38 12.12
CA ALA A 97 9.22 3.72 13.12
C ALA A 97 8.54 2.45 13.69
N THR A 98 8.18 1.49 12.83
CA THR A 98 7.60 0.21 13.27
C THR A 98 8.57 -0.60 14.11
N LEU A 99 9.84 -0.71 13.71
CA LEU A 99 10.86 -1.45 14.46
C LEU A 99 11.12 -0.81 15.82
N LEU A 100 11.23 0.52 15.89
CA LEU A 100 11.41 1.21 17.15
C LEU A 100 10.19 1.00 18.06
N GLY A 101 8.99 1.17 17.53
CA GLY A 101 7.74 0.90 18.26
C GLY A 101 7.65 -0.54 18.75
N PHE A 102 8.06 -1.50 17.93
CA PHE A 102 8.11 -2.92 18.30
C PHE A 102 9.11 -3.18 19.43
N VAL A 103 10.31 -2.60 19.38
CA VAL A 103 11.33 -2.75 20.43
C VAL A 103 10.81 -2.17 21.75
N ILE A 104 10.26 -0.95 21.72
CA ILE A 104 9.70 -0.30 22.91
C ILE A 104 8.51 -1.09 23.45
N GLY A 105 7.57 -1.47 22.58
CA GLY A 105 6.38 -2.21 22.95
C GLY A 105 6.70 -3.60 23.53
N THR A 106 7.67 -4.29 22.95
CA THR A 106 8.13 -5.60 23.45
C THR A 106 8.81 -5.45 24.81
N ALA A 107 9.72 -4.49 24.95
CA ALA A 107 10.42 -4.25 26.22
C ALA A 107 9.42 -3.88 27.34
N ALA A 108 8.53 -2.92 27.09
CA ALA A 108 7.50 -2.51 28.03
C ALA A 108 6.53 -3.67 28.33
N GLY A 109 6.11 -4.43 27.32
CA GLY A 109 5.23 -5.57 27.46
C GLY A 109 5.83 -6.69 28.32
N VAL A 110 7.11 -6.99 28.14
CA VAL A 110 7.84 -7.97 28.97
C VAL A 110 7.93 -7.48 30.41
N LEU A 111 8.31 -6.23 30.65
CA LEU A 111 8.39 -5.66 32.01
C LEU A 111 7.03 -5.68 32.71
N LEU A 112 5.96 -5.32 31.99
CA LEU A 112 4.60 -5.33 32.50
C LEU A 112 4.13 -6.76 32.82
N ALA A 113 4.42 -7.73 31.95
CA ALA A 113 4.13 -9.14 32.20
C ALA A 113 4.85 -9.67 33.45
N VAL A 114 6.13 -9.36 33.62
CA VAL A 114 6.88 -9.71 34.84
C VAL A 114 6.19 -9.10 36.06
N GLY A 115 5.86 -7.81 36.06
CA GLY A 115 5.23 -7.20 37.23
C GLY A 115 3.84 -7.75 37.54
N ILE A 116 3.04 -8.11 36.54
CA ILE A 116 1.74 -8.79 36.73
C ILE A 116 1.94 -10.15 37.42
N ILE A 117 2.92 -10.94 36.95
CA ILE A 117 3.19 -12.29 37.50
C ILE A 117 3.66 -12.22 38.96
N TYR A 118 4.51 -11.26 39.30
CA TYR A 118 5.11 -11.18 40.65
C TYR A 118 4.28 -10.38 41.66
N ASN A 119 3.28 -9.59 41.23
CA ASN A 119 2.49 -8.74 42.13
C ASN A 119 0.98 -8.85 41.83
N ARG A 120 0.24 -9.46 42.77
CA ARG A 120 -1.23 -9.62 42.68
C ARG A 120 -1.99 -8.30 42.59
N ALA A 121 -1.47 -7.23 43.20
CA ALA A 121 -2.09 -5.91 43.08
C ALA A 121 -1.95 -5.34 41.66
N MET A 122 -0.81 -5.59 40.99
CA MET A 122 -0.64 -5.24 39.58
C MET A 122 -1.54 -6.08 38.67
N ASP A 123 -1.66 -7.38 38.92
CA ASP A 123 -2.57 -8.25 38.16
C ASP A 123 -4.01 -7.73 38.17
N MET A 124 -4.55 -7.45 39.37
CA MET A 124 -5.92 -6.93 39.51
C MET A 124 -6.10 -5.53 38.92
N ALA A 125 -5.10 -4.65 39.04
CA ALA A 125 -5.21 -3.27 38.57
C ALA A 125 -4.97 -3.12 37.06
N VAL A 126 -4.04 -3.87 36.48
CA VAL A 126 -3.56 -3.68 35.10
C VAL A 126 -4.30 -4.57 34.09
N MET A 127 -4.69 -5.79 34.48
CA MET A 127 -5.36 -6.72 33.55
C MET A 127 -6.63 -6.14 32.90
N PRO A 128 -7.51 -5.41 33.62
CA PRO A 128 -8.70 -4.80 33.00
C PRO A 128 -8.34 -3.78 31.90
N TRP A 129 -7.29 -2.99 32.10
CA TRP A 129 -6.81 -2.03 31.10
C TRP A 129 -6.15 -2.71 29.90
N ALA A 130 -5.41 -3.79 30.14
CA ALA A 130 -4.82 -4.59 29.07
C ALA A 130 -5.88 -5.23 28.17
N ILE A 131 -7.03 -5.63 28.74
CA ILE A 131 -8.17 -6.12 27.96
C ILE A 131 -8.84 -4.97 27.22
N ALA A 132 -9.10 -3.85 27.89
CA ALA A 132 -9.77 -2.68 27.29
C ALA A 132 -9.00 -2.11 26.09
N SER A 133 -7.66 -2.08 26.15
CA SER A 133 -6.83 -1.58 25.05
C SER A 133 -6.88 -2.45 23.79
N GLN A 134 -7.32 -3.71 23.90
CA GLN A 134 -7.45 -4.64 22.78
C GLN A 134 -8.87 -4.67 22.21
N THR A 135 -9.87 -4.18 22.96
CA THR A 135 -11.28 -4.25 22.57
C THR A 135 -11.84 -2.93 22.07
N ILE A 136 -11.25 -1.79 22.46
CA ILE A 136 -11.65 -0.46 22.01
C ILE A 136 -10.81 -0.09 20.77
N PRO A 137 -11.43 0.18 19.61
CA PRO A 137 -10.73 0.71 18.45
C PRO A 137 -10.12 2.08 18.81
N ILE A 138 -8.81 2.22 18.58
CA ILE A 138 -8.03 3.42 18.86
C ILE A 138 -7.86 4.22 17.57
#